data_AF-A0A926Z6U0-F1
#
_entry.id   AF-A0A926Z6U0-F1
#
_cell.length_a   1.000
_cell.length_b   1.000
_cell.length_c   1.000
_cell.angle_alpha   90.00
_cell.angle_beta   90.00
_cell.angle_gamma   90.00
#
_symmetry.space_group_name_H-M   'P 1'
#
loop_
_entity.id
_entity.type
_entity.pdbx_description
1 polymer ?
#
loop_
_entity_poly.entity_id
_entity_poly.type
_entity_poly.pdbx_seq_one_letter_code
_entity_poly.pdbx_strand_id
1 'polypeptide(L)' 'MRLIFTPSFNNFQKINSTQAWSLFVTGCKNDNSFGTNPMIGKYLTVAILGAVFAEIVEIILKAV' A
#
# COMPACT_ATOMS: atom_id res chain seq x y z
N MET A 1 -12.13 15.48 -12.25
CA MET A 1 -11.20 14.36 -11.99
C MET A 1 -9.79 14.88 -12.19
N ARG A 2 -8.97 14.98 -11.14
CA ARG A 2 -7.59 15.52 -11.25
C ARG A 2 -6.65 14.37 -11.58
N LEU A 3 -6.13 14.34 -12.81
CA LEU A 3 -5.07 13.43 -13.20
C LEU A 3 -3.84 13.77 -12.37
N ILE A 4 -3.27 12.82 -11.64
CA ILE A 4 -2.05 13.06 -10.88
C ILE A 4 -0.81 12.76 -11.71
N PHE A 5 -0.87 12.17 -12.91
CA PHE A 5 0.30 12.13 -13.79
C PHE A 5 0.44 13.43 -14.57
N THR A 6 0.67 14.53 -13.84
CA THR A 6 1.06 15.82 -14.42
C THR A 6 2.57 15.96 -14.38
N PRO A 7 3.17 16.80 -15.23
CA PRO A 7 4.61 17.11 -15.14
C PRO A 7 5.05 17.63 -13.76
N SER A 8 4.10 18.20 -13.00
CA SER A 8 4.30 18.68 -11.63
C SER A 8 4.16 17.62 -10.53
N PHE A 9 3.76 16.39 -10.86
CA PHE A 9 3.52 15.36 -9.87
C PHE A 9 4.80 14.75 -9.36
N ASN A 10 4.96 14.81 -8.04
CA ASN A 10 6.02 14.21 -7.26
C ASN A 10 7.45 14.64 -7.63
N ASN A 11 7.71 15.25 -8.80
CA ASN A 11 9.00 15.78 -9.25
C ASN A 11 10.16 14.79 -9.02
N PHE A 12 9.96 13.51 -9.31
CA PHE A 12 10.92 12.42 -9.05
C PHE A 12 11.34 12.26 -7.58
N GLN A 13 10.58 12.80 -6.63
CA GLN A 13 10.81 12.60 -5.21
C GLN A 13 10.51 11.13 -4.82
N LYS A 14 11.25 10.62 -3.83
CA LYS A 14 10.96 9.29 -3.28
C LYS A 14 9.64 9.35 -2.53
N ILE A 15 8.72 8.44 -2.86
CA ILE A 15 7.50 8.22 -2.08
C ILE A 15 7.76 7.17 -0.99
N ASN A 16 7.13 7.35 0.16
CA ASN A 16 7.15 6.34 1.23
C ASN A 16 6.04 5.29 1.04
N SER A 17 6.05 4.24 1.87
CA SER A 17 5.07 3.15 1.81
C SER A 17 3.63 3.61 1.99
N THR A 18 3.37 4.60 2.84
CA THR A 18 2.02 5.13 3.08
C THR A 18 1.48 5.87 1.86
N GLN A 19 2.34 6.63 1.19
CA GLN A 19 2.00 7.29 -0.08
C GLN A 19 1.75 6.28 -1.19
N ALA A 20 2.60 5.24 -1.28
CA ALA A 20 2.44 4.16 -2.26
C ALA A 20 1.09 3.44 -2.08
N TRP A 21 0.73 3.08 -0.84
CA TRP A 21 -0.57 2.49 -0.55
C TRP A 21 -1.75 3.44 -0.85
N SER A 22 -1.61 4.73 -0.53
CA SER A 22 -2.65 5.73 -0.82
C SER A 22 -2.92 5.82 -2.32
N LEU A 23 -1.84 5.89 -3.11
CA LEU A 23 -1.92 5.87 -4.56
C LEU A 23 -2.56 4.56 -5.06
N PHE A 24 -2.11 3.41 -4.56
CA PHE A 24 -2.65 2.11 -4.98
C PHE A 24 -4.16 2.00 -4.73
N VAL A 25 -4.61 2.26 -3.50
CA VAL A 25 -6.02 2.08 -3.10
C VAL A 25 -6.94 3.10 -3.75
N THR A 26 -6.45 4.33 -4.00
CA THR A 26 -7.26 5.36 -4.65
C THR A 26 -7.23 5.30 -6.17
N GLY A 27 -6.52 4.33 -6.77
CA GLY A 27 -6.33 4.27 -8.22
C GLY A 27 -5.58 5.48 -8.74
N CYS A 28 -4.52 5.88 -8.04
CA CYS A 28 -3.70 7.05 -8.28
C CYS A 28 -4.55 8.33 -8.33
N LYS A 29 -5.48 8.54 -7.39
CA LYS A 29 -6.27 9.79 -7.26
C LYS A 29 -5.84 10.66 -6.08
N ASN A 30 -5.29 10.05 -5.04
CA ASN A 30 -4.76 10.76 -3.89
C ASN A 30 -3.58 9.99 -3.26
N ASP A 31 -2.47 10.68 -3.00
CA ASP A 31 -1.25 10.12 -2.41
C ASP A 31 -1.21 10.24 -0.87
N ASN A 32 -2.20 10.87 -0.24
CA ASN A 32 -2.22 11.09 1.21
C ASN A 32 -3.47 10.53 1.91
N SER A 33 -4.23 9.65 1.27
CA SER A 33 -5.48 9.10 1.84
C SER A 33 -5.27 8.32 3.14
N PHE A 34 -4.10 7.71 3.32
CA PHE A 34 -3.70 7.07 4.58
C PHE A 34 -2.94 8.00 5.53
N GLY A 35 -2.92 9.31 5.26
CA GLY A 35 -2.18 10.32 6.03
C GLY A 35 -0.70 10.40 5.65
N THR A 36 0.07 11.15 6.45
CA THR A 36 1.49 11.45 6.19
C THR A 36 2.46 10.62 7.01
N ASN A 37 1.97 9.84 7.99
CA ASN A 37 2.83 9.00 8.82
C ASN A 37 3.39 7.82 7.99
N PRO A 38 4.72 7.69 7.82
CA PRO A 38 5.32 6.65 7.00
C PRO A 38 5.15 5.22 7.55
N MET A 39 4.77 5.05 8.83
CA MET A 39 4.59 3.72 9.42
C MET A 39 3.25 3.07 9.04
N ILE A 40 2.23 3.84 8.67
CA ILE A 40 0.90 3.29 8.34
C ILE A 40 1.00 2.30 7.17
N GLY A 41 1.71 2.68 6.10
CA GLY A 41 1.95 1.79 4.97
C GLY A 41 2.75 0.54 5.33
N LYS A 42 3.71 0.64 6.26
CA LYS A 42 4.48 -0.52 6.74
C LYS A 42 3.59 -1.49 7.52
N TYR A 43 2.74 -0.99 8.42
CA TYR A 43 1.82 -1.82 9.17
C TYR A 43 0.80 -2.51 8.25
N LEU A 44 0.28 -1.79 7.26
CA LEU A 44 -0.61 -2.37 6.25
C LEU A 44 0.07 -3.49 5.47
N THR A 45 1.32 -3.28 5.02
CA THR A 45 2.09 -4.32 4.34
C THR A 45 2.28 -5.56 5.20
N VAL A 46 2.70 -5.38 6.46
CA VAL A 46 2.92 -6.51 7.39
C VAL A 46 1.61 -7.24 7.68
N ALA A 47 0.50 -6.53 7.86
CA ALA A 47 -0.81 -7.13 8.09
C ALA A 47 -1.27 -7.99 6.91
N ILE A 48 -1.16 -7.49 5.68
CA ILE A 48 -1.54 -8.24 4.47
C ILE A 48 -0.66 -9.48 4.31
N LEU A 49 0.66 -9.34 4.44
CA LEU A 49 1.58 -10.47 4.34
C LEU A 49 1.29 -11.51 5.45
N GLY A 50 1.05 -11.06 6.67
CA GLY A 50 0.69 -11.94 7.79
C GLY A 50 -0.58 -12.73 7.52
N ALA A 51 -1.63 -12.09 6.98
CA ALA A 51 -2.87 -12.77 6.61
C ALA A 51 -2.64 -13.83 5.52
N VAL A 52 -1.90 -13.48 4.46
CA VAL A 52 -1.57 -14.41 3.37
C VAL A 52 -0.77 -15.61 3.89
N PHE A 53 0.24 -15.39 4.73
CA PHE A 53 1.01 -16.48 5.33
C PHE A 53 0.16 -17.37 6.23
N ALA A 54 -0.73 -16.79 7.04
CA ALA A 54 -1.62 -17.55 7.90
C ALA A 54 -2.55 -18.47 7.09
N GLU A 55 -3.16 -17.96 6.01
CA GLU A 55 -4.00 -18.76 5.11
C GLU A 55 -3.23 -19.89 4.43
N ILE A 56 -2.01 -19.62 3.94
CA ILE A 56 -1.15 -20.65 3.33
C ILE A 56 -0.84 -21.76 4.32
N VAL A 57 -0.48 -21.41 5.56
CA VAL A 57 -0.20 -22.39 6.62
C VAL A 57 -1.44 -23.22 6.94
N GLU A 58 -2.61 -22.59 7.04
CA GLU A 58 -3.87 -23.30 7.29
C GLU A 58 -4.20 -24.30 6.17
N ILE A 59 -4.01 -23.91 4.90
CA ILE A 59 -4.24 -24.79 3.75
C ILE A 59 -3.29 -26.00 3.80
N ILE A 60 -2.01 -25.77 4.09
CA ILE A 60 -1.02 -26.85 4.20
C ILE A 60 -1.38 -27.81 5.32
N LEU A 61 -1.77 -27.30 6.50
CA LEU A 61 -2.13 -28.11 7.66
C LEU A 61 -3.40 -28.96 7.42
N LYS A 62 -4.33 -28.50 6.58
CA LYS A 62 -5.53 -29.28 6.20
C LYS A 62 -5.24 -30.35 5.14
N ALA A 63 -4.13 -30.23 4.42
CA ALA A 63 -3.77 -31.13 3.31
C ALA A 63 -2.90 -32.32 3.73
N VAL A 64 -2.34 -32.29 4.96
CA VAL A 64 -1.54 -33.36 5.58
C VAL A 64 -2.42 -34.14 6.55
#